data_AF-A0A3N5M0M3-F1
#
_entry.id   AF-A0A3N5M0M3-F1
#
_cell.length_a   1.000
_cell.length_b   1.000
_cell.length_c   1.000
_cell.angle_alpha   90.00
_cell.angle_beta   90.00
_cell.angle_gamma   90.00
#
_symmetry.space_group_name_H-M   'P 1'
#
loop_
_entity.id
_entity.type
_entity.pdbx_description
1 polymer ?
#
loop_
_entity_poly.entity_id
_entity_poly.type
_entity_poly.pdbx_seq_one_letter_code
_entity_poly.pdbx_strand_id
1 'polypeptide(L)'
;MVVVQEVAGSNPVGHPKIPFEESFVQTEVKESGRFERTLTVHLDEAELEDAKDRAARKLSREMKIKGFRPGKAPRSVIERMVGADQLRTEAIEEAIPEAVSSAIDENGLEPVTVPQVSAIRDAEEGGIDVDVRITLWPALEAIPDFGGRTIEMERPSVDDTEIDAQLDALRNQFAELEAADRPAIDGDFVMVNLTVLKDGAPVE
;
A
#
# COMPACT_ATOMS: atom_id res chain seq x y z
N MET A 1 17.10 32.75 27.65
CA MET A 1 17.12 33.90 26.72
C MET A 1 16.69 33.36 25.37
N VAL A 2 15.44 33.65 25.00
CA VAL A 2 14.77 33.13 23.81
C VAL A 2 15.16 34.01 22.62
N VAL A 3 15.55 33.40 21.51
CA VAL A 3 15.48 34.04 20.19
C VAL A 3 14.95 33.02 19.20
N VAL A 4 13.68 33.18 18.86
CA VAL A 4 12.98 32.53 17.75
C VAL A 4 13.13 33.46 16.56
N GLN A 5 13.51 32.94 15.40
CA GLN A 5 13.48 33.69 14.15
C GLN A 5 12.45 33.04 13.22
N GLU A 6 11.38 33.79 12.97
CA GLU A 6 10.23 33.46 12.14
C GLU A 6 10.56 33.79 10.67
N VAL A 7 10.22 32.89 9.74
CA VAL A 7 10.17 33.21 8.31
C VAL A 7 8.77 32.84 7.81
N ALA A 8 7.99 33.87 7.48
CA ALA A 8 6.63 33.77 6.98
C ALA A 8 6.60 33.33 5.52
N GLY A 9 5.66 32.45 5.17
CA GLY A 9 5.39 32.11 3.77
C GLY A 9 4.30 31.06 3.54
N SER A 10 3.06 31.53 3.50
CA SER A 10 1.93 30.97 2.73
C SER A 10 1.29 29.64 3.17
N ASN A 11 0.18 29.76 3.91
CA ASN A 11 -0.97 28.85 3.82
C ASN A 11 -2.08 29.60 3.07
N PRO A 12 -2.90 28.96 2.21
CA PRO A 12 -4.20 28.52 2.74
C PRO A 12 -4.83 27.35 1.97
N VAL A 13 -5.00 26.18 2.60
CA VAL A 13 -6.32 25.50 2.65
C VAL A 13 -6.37 24.72 3.96
N GLY A 14 -7.00 25.31 4.97
CA GLY A 14 -7.29 24.64 6.24
C GLY A 14 -8.43 23.66 6.04
N HIS A 15 -8.14 22.36 5.97
CA HIS A 15 -9.13 21.38 6.38
C HIS A 15 -9.40 21.58 7.88
N PRO A 16 -10.67 21.60 8.32
CA PRO A 16 -10.97 21.63 9.75
C PRO A 16 -10.36 20.37 10.36
N LYS A 17 -9.43 20.54 11.31
CA LYS A 17 -8.95 19.46 12.17
C LYS A 17 -10.15 19.00 12.99
N ILE A 18 -10.78 17.91 12.57
CA ILE A 18 -11.74 17.19 13.41
C ILE A 18 -10.94 16.73 14.63
N PRO A 19 -11.38 17.01 15.86
CA PRO A 19 -10.70 16.48 17.04
C PRO A 19 -10.88 14.96 17.02
N PHE A 20 -9.83 14.24 16.67
CA PHE A 20 -9.72 12.82 17.04
C PHE A 20 -9.52 12.82 18.56
N GLU A 21 -10.39 12.13 19.29
CA GLU A 21 -10.10 11.74 20.67
C GLU A 21 -8.73 11.05 20.67
N GLU A 22 -7.80 11.56 21.47
CA GLU A 22 -6.51 10.91 21.70
C GLU A 22 -6.80 9.55 22.34
N SER A 23 -6.82 8.48 21.54
CA SER A 23 -6.67 7.12 22.04
C SER A 23 -5.29 7.03 22.64
N PHE A 24 -5.19 7.12 23.97
CA PHE A 24 -3.93 6.98 24.69
C PHE A 24 -3.52 5.51 24.67
N VAL A 25 -2.96 5.05 23.56
CA VAL A 25 -2.32 3.75 23.52
C VAL A 25 -1.00 3.87 24.25
N GLN A 26 -0.94 3.34 25.48
CA GLN A 26 0.34 3.20 26.16
C GLN A 26 1.23 2.31 25.31
N THR A 27 2.41 2.80 24.97
CA THR A 27 3.28 2.15 24.01
C THR A 27 4.70 2.05 24.57
N GLU A 28 5.27 0.86 24.57
CA GLU A 28 6.68 0.63 24.93
C GLU A 28 7.51 0.26 23.68
N VAL A 29 8.60 0.99 23.44
CA VAL A 29 9.51 0.72 22.31
C VAL A 29 10.78 0.05 22.84
N LYS A 30 11.06 -1.17 22.39
CA LYS A 30 12.26 -1.92 22.74
C LYS A 30 13.15 -2.18 21.54
N GLU A 31 14.46 -1.97 21.70
CA GLU A 31 15.45 -2.34 20.68
C GLU A 31 15.65 -3.86 20.63
N SER A 32 15.45 -4.45 19.45
CA SER A 32 15.54 -5.91 19.26
C SER A 32 16.63 -6.32 18.26
N GLY A 33 17.12 -5.38 17.46
CA GLY A 33 18.21 -5.58 16.51
C GLY A 33 18.72 -4.25 15.96
N ARG A 34 19.68 -4.33 15.02
CA ARG A 34 20.32 -3.13 14.42
C ARG A 34 19.31 -2.16 13.82
N PHE A 35 18.30 -2.69 13.13
CA PHE A 35 17.20 -1.93 12.52
C PHE A 35 15.83 -2.43 13.00
N GLU A 36 15.80 -3.33 13.97
CA GLU A 36 14.56 -3.93 14.47
C GLU A 36 14.16 -3.29 15.80
N ARG A 37 12.89 -2.93 15.90
CA ARG A 37 12.24 -2.51 17.15
C ARG A 37 11.05 -3.42 17.42
N THR A 38 10.83 -3.72 18.69
CA THR A 38 9.61 -4.35 19.17
C THR A 38 8.79 -3.28 19.86
N LEU A 39 7.57 -3.05 19.39
CA LEU A 39 6.60 -2.11 19.89
C LEU A 39 5.56 -2.90 20.68
N THR A 40 5.44 -2.66 21.97
CA THR A 40 4.35 -3.22 22.79
C THR A 40 3.25 -2.18 22.88
N VAL A 41 2.10 -2.51 22.31
CA VAL A 41 0.92 -1.66 22.20
C VAL A 41 -0.10 -2.18 23.21
N HIS A 42 -0.47 -1.35 24.18
CA HIS A 42 -1.49 -1.68 25.18
C HIS A 42 -2.84 -1.13 24.74
N LEU A 43 -3.82 -2.02 24.56
CA LEU A 43 -5.21 -1.64 24.31
C LEU A 43 -6.03 -1.91 25.56
N ASP A 44 -6.78 -0.90 26.01
CA ASP A 44 -7.63 -1.03 27.19
C ASP A 44 -8.96 -1.75 26.89
N GLU A 45 -9.75 -2.03 27.93
CA GLU A 45 -11.06 -2.68 27.76
C GLU A 45 -12.07 -1.79 27.02
N ALA A 46 -11.96 -0.46 27.12
CA ALA A 46 -12.89 0.47 26.47
C ALA A 46 -12.69 0.46 24.95
N GLU A 47 -11.44 0.53 24.50
CA GLU A 47 -11.04 0.39 23.09
C GLU A 47 -11.44 -0.98 22.54
N LEU A 48 -11.27 -2.03 23.35
CA LEU A 48 -11.70 -3.38 22.98
C LEU A 48 -13.22 -3.51 22.87
N GLU A 49 -13.99 -2.85 23.74
CA GLU A 49 -15.46 -2.80 23.68
C GLU A 49 -15.96 -2.11 22.40
N ASP A 50 -15.33 -1.00 22.00
CA ASP A 50 -15.62 -0.33 20.74
C ASP A 50 -15.26 -1.22 19.53
N ALA A 51 -14.18 -1.98 19.62
CA ALA A 51 -13.80 -2.96 18.60
C ALA A 51 -14.79 -4.14 18.54
N LYS A 52 -15.29 -4.64 19.69
CA LYS A 52 -16.34 -5.67 19.75
C LYS A 52 -17.62 -5.21 19.07
N ASP A 53 -17.97 -3.94 19.20
CA ASP A 53 -19.12 -3.34 18.49
C ASP A 53 -18.92 -3.29 16.96
N ARG A 54 -17.71 -2.97 16.50
CA ARG A 54 -17.35 -3.00 15.07
C ARG A 54 -17.37 -4.43 14.52
N ALA A 55 -16.74 -5.37 15.23
CA ALA A 55 -16.72 -6.79 14.89
C ALA A 55 -18.14 -7.37 14.83
N ALA A 56 -19.01 -7.06 15.79
CA ALA A 56 -20.41 -7.48 15.77
C ALA A 56 -21.13 -6.97 14.50
N ARG A 57 -20.92 -5.71 14.11
CA ARG A 57 -21.52 -5.16 12.88
C ARG A 57 -21.01 -5.88 11.63
N LYS A 58 -19.73 -6.21 11.57
CA LYS A 58 -19.11 -6.97 10.46
C LYS A 58 -19.70 -8.39 10.37
N LEU A 59 -19.66 -9.15 11.47
CA LEU A 59 -20.24 -10.49 11.56
C LEU A 59 -21.73 -10.51 11.22
N SER A 60 -22.48 -9.48 11.60
CA SER A 60 -23.91 -9.37 11.28
C SER A 60 -24.22 -9.20 9.79
N ARG A 61 -23.24 -8.77 8.98
CA ARG A 61 -23.35 -8.67 7.52
C ARG A 61 -22.99 -9.99 6.84
N GLU A 62 -22.00 -10.70 7.38
CA GLU A 62 -21.51 -11.97 6.83
C GLU A 62 -22.45 -13.13 7.16
N MET A 63 -22.97 -13.16 8.38
CA MET A 63 -23.85 -14.22 8.86
C MET A 63 -25.33 -13.84 8.71
N LYS A 64 -26.14 -14.76 8.16
CA LYS A 64 -27.60 -14.60 8.10
C LYS A 64 -28.23 -14.92 9.46
N ILE A 65 -28.60 -13.89 10.21
CA ILE A 65 -29.25 -14.04 11.51
C ILE A 65 -30.77 -14.10 11.34
N LYS A 66 -31.38 -15.22 11.73
CA LYS A 66 -32.83 -15.46 11.59
C LYS A 66 -33.62 -14.37 12.33
N GLY A 67 -34.56 -13.73 11.63
CA GLY A 67 -35.45 -12.70 12.20
C GLY A 67 -34.91 -11.27 12.10
N PHE A 68 -33.66 -11.07 11.66
CA PHE A 68 -33.08 -9.74 11.48
C PHE A 68 -32.71 -9.49 10.02
N ARG A 69 -32.88 -8.25 9.58
CA ARG A 69 -32.34 -7.82 8.27
C ARG A 69 -30.81 -7.89 8.33
N PRO A 70 -30.11 -8.38 7.28
CA PRO A 70 -28.66 -8.43 7.24
C PRO A 70 -28.02 -7.11 7.69
N GLY A 71 -27.06 -7.17 8.61
CA GLY A 71 -26.38 -6.00 9.17
C GLY A 71 -27.11 -5.25 10.30
N LYS A 72 -28.29 -5.71 10.76
CA LYS A 72 -29.13 -5.00 11.75
C LYS A 72 -29.47 -5.83 13.00
N ALA A 73 -28.77 -6.93 13.22
CA ALA A 73 -28.92 -7.71 14.44
C ALA A 73 -28.23 -6.99 15.63
N PRO A 74 -28.85 -6.95 16.82
CA PRO A 74 -28.21 -6.44 18.03
C PRO A 74 -27.00 -7.28 18.46
N ARG A 75 -26.00 -6.65 19.07
CA ARG A 75 -24.77 -7.31 19.57
C ARG A 75 -25.06 -8.52 20.46
N SER A 76 -25.99 -8.40 21.42
CA SER A 76 -26.36 -9.49 22.33
C SER A 76 -26.99 -10.72 21.65
N VAL A 77 -27.50 -10.58 20.43
CA VAL A 77 -27.99 -11.71 19.63
C VAL A 77 -26.83 -12.39 18.89
N ILE A 78 -25.89 -11.59 18.39
CA ILE A 78 -24.69 -12.06 17.67
C ILE A 78 -23.78 -12.81 18.64
N GLU A 79 -23.52 -12.23 19.81
CA GLU A 79 -22.70 -12.81 20.86
C GLU A 79 -23.24 -14.17 21.33
N ARG A 80 -24.56 -14.31 21.48
CA ARG A 80 -25.18 -15.61 21.81
C ARG A 80 -25.07 -16.66 20.71
N MET A 81 -24.90 -16.24 19.46
CA MET A 81 -24.82 -17.13 18.31
C MET A 81 -23.38 -17.58 18.02
N VAL A 82 -22.45 -16.64 18.10
CA VAL A 82 -21.03 -16.81 17.74
C VAL A 82 -20.20 -17.21 18.98
N GLY A 83 -20.65 -16.85 20.17
CA GLY A 83 -19.93 -17.03 21.43
C GLY A 83 -19.09 -15.80 21.78
N ALA A 84 -18.94 -15.54 23.08
CA ALA A 84 -18.18 -14.40 23.59
C ALA A 84 -16.70 -14.46 23.17
N ASP A 85 -16.10 -15.65 23.18
CA ASP A 85 -14.69 -15.84 22.85
C ASP A 85 -14.40 -15.52 21.38
N GLN A 86 -15.23 -16.02 20.45
CA GLN A 86 -15.03 -15.77 19.03
C GLN A 86 -15.30 -14.30 18.65
N LEU A 87 -16.28 -13.66 19.30
CA LEU A 87 -16.50 -12.22 19.15
C LEU A 87 -15.28 -11.41 19.65
N ARG A 88 -14.67 -11.84 20.76
CA ARG A 88 -13.46 -11.21 21.29
C ARG A 88 -12.28 -11.37 20.33
N THR A 89 -12.06 -12.55 19.77
CA THR A 89 -10.98 -12.76 18.79
C THR A 89 -11.16 -11.87 17.56
N GLU A 90 -12.36 -11.80 16.99
CA GLU A 90 -12.63 -10.93 15.84
C GLU A 90 -12.42 -9.44 16.19
N ALA A 91 -12.79 -9.02 17.41
CA ALA A 91 -12.56 -7.67 17.88
C ALA A 91 -11.07 -7.35 17.97
N ILE A 92 -10.26 -8.29 18.48
CA ILE A 92 -8.80 -8.15 18.56
C ILE A 92 -8.21 -8.00 17.15
N GLU A 93 -8.60 -8.85 16.21
CA GLU A 93 -8.11 -8.80 14.82
C GLU A 93 -8.46 -7.49 14.10
N GLU A 94 -9.64 -6.92 14.39
CA GLU A 94 -10.07 -5.65 13.81
C GLU A 94 -9.37 -4.45 14.47
N ALA A 95 -9.06 -4.52 15.77
CA ALA A 95 -8.45 -3.43 16.53
C ALA A 95 -6.95 -3.27 16.28
N ILE A 96 -6.23 -4.39 16.11
CA ILE A 96 -4.76 -4.40 15.99
C ILE A 96 -4.25 -3.48 14.87
N PRO A 97 -4.75 -3.53 13.62
CA PRO A 97 -4.21 -2.70 12.54
C PRO A 97 -4.28 -1.20 12.82
N GLU A 98 -5.40 -0.75 13.40
CA GLU A 98 -5.63 0.66 13.76
C GLU A 98 -4.72 1.08 14.91
N ALA A 99 -4.70 0.31 16.00
CA ALA A 99 -3.88 0.61 17.17
C ALA A 99 -2.37 0.62 16.84
N VAL A 100 -1.91 -0.31 16.00
CA VAL A 100 -0.51 -0.37 15.58
C VAL A 100 -0.15 0.79 14.67
N SER A 101 -1.04 1.20 13.76
CA SER A 101 -0.80 2.38 12.91
C SER A 101 -0.69 3.64 13.76
N SER A 102 -1.63 3.87 14.67
CA SER A 102 -1.60 5.02 15.58
C SER A 102 -0.33 5.04 16.43
N ALA A 103 0.05 3.90 17.01
CA ALA A 103 1.27 3.80 17.82
C ALA A 103 2.55 4.06 17.01
N ILE A 104 2.61 3.65 15.74
CA ILE A 104 3.73 3.96 14.83
C ILE A 104 3.80 5.45 14.54
N ASP A 105 2.66 6.08 14.23
CA ASP A 105 2.57 7.50 13.90
C ASP A 105 2.90 8.39 15.11
N GLU A 106 2.41 8.05 16.30
CA GLU A 106 2.69 8.78 17.55
C GLU A 106 4.18 8.74 17.95
N ASN A 107 4.85 7.62 17.66
CA ASN A 107 6.29 7.48 17.91
C ASN A 107 7.15 7.98 16.74
N GLY A 108 6.54 8.49 15.67
CA GLY A 108 7.24 9.00 14.48
C GLY A 108 8.12 7.95 13.79
N LEU A 109 7.69 6.69 13.83
CA LEU A 109 8.44 5.57 13.29
C LEU A 109 8.10 5.35 11.81
N GLU A 110 9.12 5.19 10.97
CA GLU A 110 8.93 4.91 9.54
C GLU A 110 9.35 3.47 9.21
N PRO A 111 8.41 2.50 9.26
CA PRO A 111 8.73 1.11 8.98
C PRO A 111 8.99 0.88 7.48
N VAL A 112 10.03 0.11 7.17
CA VAL A 112 10.40 -0.30 5.80
C VAL A 112 9.49 -1.42 5.29
N THR A 113 9.03 -2.26 6.20
CA THR A 113 8.23 -3.46 5.92
C THR A 113 6.93 -3.40 6.69
N VAL A 114 5.94 -4.15 6.22
CA VAL A 114 4.68 -4.34 6.96
C VAL A 114 5.00 -4.83 8.39
N PRO A 115 4.48 -4.16 9.44
CA PRO A 115 4.67 -4.58 10.83
C PRO A 115 4.20 -6.02 11.04
N GLN A 116 4.95 -6.80 11.82
CA GLN A 116 4.60 -8.19 12.13
C GLN A 116 4.18 -8.33 13.58
N VAL A 117 2.95 -8.79 13.82
CA VAL A 117 2.49 -9.15 15.16
C VAL A 117 3.25 -10.40 15.61
N SER A 118 3.96 -10.29 16.74
CA SER A 118 4.82 -11.33 17.28
C SER A 118 4.19 -12.07 18.46
N ALA A 119 3.41 -11.37 19.29
CA ALA A 119 2.62 -11.96 20.36
C ALA A 119 1.40 -11.09 20.68
N ILE A 120 0.32 -11.74 21.12
CA ILE A 120 -0.86 -11.11 21.70
C ILE A 120 -1.06 -11.76 23.07
N ARG A 121 -1.24 -10.95 24.12
CA ARG A 121 -1.43 -11.42 25.49
C ARG A 121 -2.62 -10.69 26.12
N ASP A 122 -3.28 -11.35 27.06
CA ASP A 122 -4.29 -10.69 27.89
C ASP A 122 -3.58 -9.79 28.91
N ALA A 123 -4.04 -8.55 29.04
CA ALA A 123 -3.58 -7.62 30.06
C ALA A 123 -4.32 -7.89 31.39
N GLU A 124 -3.72 -7.49 32.52
CA GLU A 124 -4.29 -7.77 33.86
C GLU A 124 -5.65 -7.07 34.10
N GLU A 125 -5.95 -5.98 33.37
CA GLU A 125 -7.18 -5.18 33.52
C GLU A 125 -8.24 -5.45 32.45
N GLY A 126 -8.18 -6.59 31.75
CA GLY A 126 -9.18 -7.00 30.73
C GLY A 126 -8.83 -6.59 29.29
N GLY A 127 -7.88 -5.67 29.14
CA GLY A 127 -7.31 -5.28 27.85
C GLY A 127 -6.40 -6.35 27.20
N ILE A 128 -5.66 -5.93 26.18
CA ILE A 128 -4.69 -6.78 25.47
C ILE A 128 -3.36 -6.05 25.28
N ASP A 129 -2.28 -6.81 25.34
CA ASP A 129 -0.94 -6.37 25.00
C ASP A 129 -0.54 -6.99 23.66
N VAL A 130 -0.14 -6.16 22.70
CA VAL A 130 0.24 -6.59 21.35
C VAL A 130 1.71 -6.23 21.11
N ASP A 131 2.56 -7.26 21.01
CA ASP A 131 3.98 -7.10 20.67
C ASP A 131 4.14 -7.12 19.15
N VAL A 132 4.56 -6.00 18.55
CA VAL A 132 4.74 -5.83 17.11
C VAL A 132 6.22 -5.63 16.78
N ARG A 133 6.74 -6.43 15.87
CA ARG A 133 8.09 -6.25 15.33
C ARG A 133 8.05 -5.37 14.09
N ILE A 134 8.86 -4.32 14.10
CA ILE A 134 9.03 -3.40 12.98
C ILE A 134 10.50 -3.28 12.60
N THR A 135 10.74 -3.10 11.30
CA THR A 135 12.07 -2.84 10.74
C THR A 135 12.12 -1.40 10.27
N LEU A 136 13.06 -0.61 10.79
CA LEU A 136 13.23 0.80 10.47
C LEU A 136 14.28 1.00 9.37
N TRP A 137 14.18 2.14 8.68
CA TRP A 137 15.22 2.56 7.75
C TRP A 137 16.56 2.72 8.48
N PRO A 138 17.68 2.37 7.83
CA PRO A 138 18.98 2.72 8.37
C PRO A 138 19.09 4.24 8.49
N ALA A 139 19.30 4.74 9.72
CA ALA A 139 19.63 6.14 9.93
C ALA A 139 21.03 6.41 9.35
N LEU A 140 21.11 7.30 8.35
CA LEU A 140 22.37 7.83 7.87
C LEU A 140 22.68 9.10 8.66
N GLU A 141 23.74 9.10 9.47
CA GLU A 141 24.15 10.29 10.25
C GLU A 141 24.63 11.42 9.34
N ALA A 142 25.20 11.07 8.18
CA ALA A 142 25.64 12.01 7.17
C ALA A 142 25.49 11.40 5.78
N ILE A 143 25.18 12.25 4.81
CA ILE A 143 25.24 11.88 3.40
C ILE A 143 26.74 11.75 3.03
N PRO A 144 27.16 10.66 2.37
CA PRO A 144 28.53 10.53 1.88
C PRO A 144 28.91 11.68 0.94
N ASP A 145 30.17 12.12 0.98
CA ASP A 145 30.65 13.13 0.05
C ASP A 145 30.66 12.58 -1.39
N PHE A 146 29.91 13.25 -2.26
CA PHE A 146 29.84 12.95 -3.69
C PHE A 146 30.75 13.86 -4.54
N GLY A 147 31.47 14.79 -3.91
CA GLY A 147 32.43 15.66 -4.57
C GLY A 147 33.50 14.90 -5.35
N GLY A 148 33.93 15.46 -6.49
CA GLY A 148 35.00 14.90 -7.31
C GLY A 148 34.59 13.75 -8.24
N ARG A 149 33.31 13.38 -8.28
CA ARG A 149 32.78 12.40 -9.25
C ARG A 149 32.28 13.13 -10.49
N THR A 150 32.95 12.91 -11.62
CA THR A 150 32.47 13.36 -12.93
C THR A 150 31.71 12.21 -13.56
N ILE A 151 30.45 12.45 -13.95
CA ILE A 151 29.68 11.52 -14.77
C ILE A 151 29.80 12.02 -16.21
N GLU A 152 30.39 11.20 -17.07
CA GLU A 152 30.34 11.45 -18.51
C GLU A 152 28.94 11.13 -19.01
N MET A 153 28.24 12.16 -19.48
CA MET A 153 26.95 12.01 -20.12
C MET A 153 27.13 12.24 -21.61
N GLU A 154 26.93 11.18 -22.40
CA GLU A 154 26.79 11.33 -23.84
C GLU A 154 25.50 12.10 -24.11
N ARG A 155 25.63 13.21 -24.84
CA ARG A 155 24.45 13.92 -25.34
C ARG A 155 24.01 13.21 -26.62
N PRO A 156 22.79 12.64 -26.68
CA PRO A 156 22.29 12.12 -27.93
C PRO A 156 22.16 13.28 -28.93
N SER A 157 22.80 13.13 -30.08
CA SER A 157 22.54 13.97 -31.25
C SER A 157 21.50 13.28 -32.10
N VAL A 158 20.41 13.99 -32.43
CA VAL A 158 19.43 13.53 -33.39
C VAL A 158 19.89 13.97 -34.77
N ASP A 159 19.95 13.03 -35.72
CA ASP A 159 20.25 13.34 -37.12
C ASP A 159 18.96 13.58 -37.92
N ASP A 160 19.04 14.39 -38.98
CA ASP A 160 17.90 14.68 -39.85
C ASP A 160 17.37 13.38 -40.51
N THR A 161 18.24 12.40 -40.76
CA THR A 161 17.87 11.10 -41.31
C THR A 161 16.98 10.28 -40.36
N GLU A 162 17.20 10.38 -39.04
CA GLU A 162 16.37 9.71 -38.04
C GLU A 162 15.00 10.36 -37.96
N ILE A 163 14.94 11.68 -38.11
CA ILE A 163 13.69 12.45 -38.13
C ILE A 163 12.86 12.06 -39.36
N ASP A 164 13.47 12.02 -40.54
CA ASP A 164 12.80 11.63 -41.78
C ASP A 164 12.28 10.20 -41.71
N ALA A 165 13.09 9.26 -41.18
CA ALA A 165 12.66 7.88 -41.00
C ALA A 165 11.44 7.74 -40.06
N GLN A 166 11.40 8.51 -38.97
CA GLN A 166 10.23 8.53 -38.07
C GLN A 166 9.01 9.17 -38.72
N LEU A 167 9.21 10.23 -39.51
CA LEU A 167 8.13 10.89 -40.23
C LEU A 167 7.52 9.96 -41.29
N ASP A 168 8.34 9.20 -42.01
CA ASP A 168 7.88 8.24 -42.99
C ASP A 168 7.20 7.04 -42.34
N ALA A 169 7.68 6.56 -41.18
CA ALA A 169 7.00 5.54 -40.40
C ALA A 169 5.58 5.98 -39.99
N LEU A 170 5.43 7.23 -39.52
CA LEU A 170 4.13 7.81 -39.17
C LEU A 170 3.22 7.93 -40.40
N ARG A 171 3.75 8.41 -41.53
CA ARG A 171 2.98 8.50 -42.79
C ARG A 171 2.47 7.13 -43.23
N ASN A 172 3.33 6.11 -43.18
CA ASN A 172 2.98 4.75 -43.56
C ASN A 172 1.93 4.14 -42.62
N GLN A 173 1.96 4.45 -41.33
CA GLN A 173 0.97 3.97 -40.36
C GLN A 173 -0.45 4.45 -40.67
N PHE A 174 -0.60 5.67 -41.20
CA PHE A 174 -1.89 6.29 -41.53
C PHE A 174 -2.17 6.34 -43.04
N ALA A 175 -1.38 5.66 -43.85
CA ALA A 175 -1.58 5.58 -45.29
C ALA A 175 -2.81 4.72 -45.62
N GLU A 176 -3.57 5.14 -46.62
CA GLU A 176 -4.61 4.32 -47.23
C GLU A 176 -3.98 3.46 -48.34
N LEU A 177 -4.27 2.14 -48.31
CA LEU A 177 -3.72 1.19 -49.28
C LEU A 177 -4.71 0.99 -50.43
N GLU A 178 -4.27 1.25 -51.66
CA GLU A 178 -5.03 0.93 -52.87
C GLU A 178 -4.52 -0.36 -53.52
N ALA A 179 -5.45 -1.16 -54.05
CA ALA A 179 -5.10 -2.39 -54.76
C ALA A 179 -4.41 -2.06 -56.09
N ALA A 180 -3.22 -2.64 -56.31
CA ALA A 180 -2.44 -2.43 -57.52
C ALA A 180 -2.40 -3.69 -58.39
N ASP A 181 -2.91 -3.60 -59.62
CA ASP A 181 -2.87 -4.68 -60.63
C ASP A 181 -1.58 -4.65 -61.46
N ARG A 182 -0.43 -4.55 -60.79
CA ARG A 182 0.91 -4.58 -61.39
C ARG A 182 1.84 -5.48 -60.58
N PRO A 183 2.99 -5.91 -61.12
CA PRO A 183 4.02 -6.56 -60.30
C PRO A 183 4.39 -5.69 -59.09
N ALA A 184 4.59 -6.35 -57.95
CA ALA A 184 4.98 -5.70 -56.70
C ALA A 184 6.36 -5.05 -56.86
N ILE A 185 6.51 -3.84 -56.32
CA ILE A 185 7.77 -3.10 -56.25
C ILE A 185 8.11 -2.75 -54.80
N ASP A 186 9.36 -2.32 -54.56
CA ASP A 186 9.81 -1.86 -53.25
C ASP A 186 8.90 -0.72 -52.75
N GLY A 187 8.36 -0.88 -51.54
CA GLY A 187 7.41 0.05 -50.92
C GLY A 187 5.94 -0.37 -50.99
N ASP A 188 5.59 -1.40 -51.78
CA ASP A 188 4.23 -1.94 -51.78
C ASP A 188 3.95 -2.81 -50.55
N PHE A 189 2.70 -2.79 -50.08
CA PHE A 189 2.22 -3.70 -49.05
C PHE A 189 1.63 -4.95 -49.70
N VAL A 190 2.15 -6.13 -49.33
CA VAL A 190 1.70 -7.41 -49.86
C VAL A 190 1.12 -8.27 -48.74
N MET A 191 -0.12 -8.72 -48.93
CA MET A 191 -0.73 -9.71 -48.04
C MET A 191 -0.41 -11.12 -48.57
N VAL A 192 0.34 -11.90 -47.78
CA VAL A 192 0.79 -13.25 -48.17
C VAL A 192 0.31 -14.28 -47.15
N ASN A 193 -0.22 -15.40 -47.63
CA ASN A 193 -0.46 -16.59 -46.82
C ASN A 193 0.76 -17.50 -46.89
N LEU A 194 1.46 -17.67 -45.78
CA LEU A 194 2.64 -18.53 -45.69
C LEU A 194 2.27 -19.89 -45.08
N THR A 195 2.72 -20.99 -45.68
CA THR A 195 2.63 -22.33 -45.10
C THR A 195 4.03 -22.92 -45.01
N VAL A 196 4.47 -23.26 -43.80
CA VAL A 196 5.80 -23.86 -43.57
C VAL A 196 5.67 -25.37 -43.50
N LEU A 197 6.46 -26.07 -44.30
CA LEU A 197 6.52 -27.54 -44.35
C LEU A 197 7.88 -28.03 -43.85
N LYS A 198 7.89 -29.04 -42.99
CA LYS A 198 9.09 -29.80 -42.63
C LYS A 198 8.84 -31.28 -42.94
N ASP A 199 9.74 -31.88 -43.71
CA ASP A 199 9.63 -33.27 -44.18
C ASP A 199 8.28 -33.58 -44.86
N GLY A 200 7.70 -32.58 -45.54
CA GLY A 200 6.42 -32.70 -46.26
C GLY A 200 5.17 -32.54 -45.40
N ALA A 201 5.30 -32.29 -44.09
CA ALA A 201 4.19 -32.02 -43.19
C ALA A 201 4.17 -30.55 -42.73
N PRO A 202 2.99 -29.93 -42.56
CA PRO A 202 2.90 -28.58 -42.00
C PRO A 202 3.39 -28.58 -40.56
N VAL A 203 4.20 -27.58 -40.24
CA VAL A 203 4.68 -27.33 -38.87
C VAL A 203 3.74 -26.29 -38.25
N GLU A 204 3.20 -26.58 -37.07
CA GLU A 204 2.51 -25.59 -36.22
C GLU A 204 3.49 -24.59 -35.61
#